data_AF-A0AAP6RLL9-F1
#
_entry.id   AF-A0AAP6RLL9-F1
#
_cell.length_a   1.000
_cell.length_b   1.000
_cell.length_c   1.000
_cell.angle_alpha   90.00
_cell.angle_beta   90.00
_cell.angle_gamma   90.00
#
_symmetry.space_group_name_H-M   'P 1'
#
loop_
_entity.id
_entity.type
_entity.pdbx_description
1 polymer ?
#
loop_
_entity_poly.entity_id
_entity_poly.type
_entity_poly.pdbx_seq_one_letter_code
_entity_poly.pdbx_strand_id
1 'polypeptide(L)'
;MSEKIMNTIQNKVLPIATKIGNQRFLVALRDSFMGTMPVIMTGSVAILLNAFLVDFPMQFGYEKITDYFQWLVDINNLISKGSISIVSLLFIYC
;
A
#
# COMPACT_ATOMS: atom_id res chain seq x y z
N MET A 1 -6.26 38.47 -0.07
CA MET A 1 -5.58 37.74 1.03
C MET A 1 -4.95 36.44 0.54
N SER A 2 -5.66 35.61 -0.23
CA SER A 2 -5.15 34.35 -0.80
C SER A 2 -3.88 34.51 -1.67
N GLU A 3 -3.82 35.51 -2.54
CA GLU A 3 -2.66 35.68 -3.44
C GLU A 3 -1.35 36.01 -2.73
N LYS A 4 -1.38 36.81 -1.65
CA LYS A 4 -0.17 37.10 -0.87
C LYS A 4 0.36 35.85 -0.17
N ILE A 5 -0.54 34.98 0.30
CA ILE A 5 -0.18 33.71 0.95
C ILE A 5 0.40 32.75 -0.10
N MET A 6 -0.26 32.60 -1.25
CA MET A 6 0.23 31.78 -2.35
C MET A 6 1.61 32.25 -2.82
N ASN A 7 1.81 33.55 -3.04
CA ASN A 7 3.09 34.12 -3.43
C ASN A 7 4.17 33.93 -2.37
N THR A 8 3.81 33.95 -1.08
CA THR A 8 4.78 33.71 0.01
C THR A 8 5.21 32.25 0.08
N ILE A 9 4.26 31.32 -0.07
CA ILE A 9 4.52 29.87 -0.14
C ILE A 9 5.36 29.56 -1.39
N GLN A 10 5.02 30.13 -2.53
CA GLN A 10 5.75 29.95 -3.77
C GLN A 10 7.20 30.42 -3.66
N ASN A 11 7.44 31.61 -3.09
CA ASN A 11 8.79 32.17 -3.02
C ASN A 11 9.68 31.54 -1.93
N LYS A 12 9.10 31.02 -0.84
CA LYS A 12 9.88 30.45 0.28
C LYS A 12 9.85 28.92 0.35
N VAL A 13 8.70 28.30 0.09
CA VAL A 13 8.50 26.85 0.29
C VAL A 13 8.91 26.06 -0.94
N LEU A 14 8.63 26.52 -2.17
CA LEU A 14 9.07 25.82 -3.38
C LEU A 14 10.58 25.58 -3.44
N PRO A 15 11.47 26.57 -3.23
CA PRO A 15 12.91 26.31 -3.37
C PRO A 15 13.40 25.30 -2.31
N ILE A 16 12.80 25.29 -1.12
CA ILE A 16 13.11 24.33 -0.06
C ILE A 16 12.60 22.94 -0.45
N ALA A 17 11.36 22.82 -0.93
CA ALA A 17 10.76 21.58 -1.38
C ALA A 17 11.56 20.97 -2.55
N THR A 18 11.99 21.78 -3.51
CA THR A 18 12.84 21.33 -4.62
C THR A 18 14.19 20.82 -4.13
N LYS A 19 14.81 21.51 -3.15
CA LYS A 19 16.10 21.09 -2.58
C LYS A 19 16.01 19.78 -1.79
N ILE A 20 14.89 19.54 -1.11
CA ILE A 20 14.61 18.29 -0.37
C ILE A 20 14.28 17.17 -1.36
N GLY A 21 13.41 17.42 -2.33
CA GLY A 21 13.01 16.45 -3.35
C GLY A 21 14.16 15.98 -4.25
N ASN A 22 15.19 16.81 -4.44
CA ASN A 22 16.37 16.47 -5.25
C ASN A 22 17.53 15.83 -4.45
N GLN A 23 17.34 15.50 -3.17
CA GLN A 23 18.37 14.76 -2.42
C GLN A 23 18.47 13.32 -2.94
N ARG A 24 19.68 12.89 -3.33
CA ARG A 24 19.92 11.53 -3.87
C ARG A 24 19.37 10.39 -3.01
N PHE A 25 19.38 10.54 -1.68
CA PHE A 25 18.85 9.54 -0.75
C PHE A 25 17.32 9.52 -0.70
N LEU A 26 16.67 10.69 -0.78
CA LEU A 26 15.21 10.79 -0.79
C LEU A 26 14.62 10.39 -2.15
N VAL A 27 15.35 10.68 -3.23
CA VAL A 27 15.05 10.20 -4.58
C VAL A 27 15.10 8.67 -4.61
N ALA A 28 16.18 8.07 -4.10
CA ALA A 28 16.31 6.61 -4.03
C ALA A 28 15.15 5.98 -3.23
N LEU A 29 14.84 6.50 -2.03
CA LEU A 29 13.71 6.01 -1.24
C LEU A 29 12.37 6.11 -1.97
N ARG A 30 12.10 7.24 -2.64
CA ARG A 30 10.87 7.41 -3.43
C ARG A 30 10.77 6.35 -4.53
N ASP A 31 11.87 6.10 -5.23
CA ASP A 31 11.90 5.15 -6.33
C ASP A 31 11.72 3.70 -5.79
N SER A 32 12.32 3.36 -4.64
CA SER A 32 12.06 2.12 -3.89
C SER A 32 10.59 1.96 -3.50
N PHE A 33 9.97 3.03 -2.97
CA PHE A 33 8.55 3.02 -2.64
C PHE A 33 7.68 2.75 -3.89
N MET A 34 7.98 3.39 -5.01
CA MET A 34 7.28 3.16 -6.28
C MET A 34 7.42 1.70 -6.75
N GLY A 35 8.58 1.07 -6.55
CA GLY A 35 8.80 -0.36 -6.83
C GLY A 35 7.97 -1.30 -5.95
N THR A 36 7.72 -0.92 -4.68
CA THR A 36 6.90 -1.73 -3.75
C THR A 36 5.40 -1.51 -3.86
N MET A 37 4.94 -0.43 -4.52
CA MET A 37 3.51 -0.12 -4.65
C MET A 37 2.66 -1.28 -5.20
N PRO A 38 3.04 -1.97 -6.30
CA PRO A 38 2.22 -3.05 -6.85
C PRO A 38 2.03 -4.22 -5.87
N VAL A 39 3.07 -4.52 -5.07
CA VAL A 39 3.02 -5.62 -4.08
C VAL A 39 2.14 -5.25 -2.90
N ILE A 40 2.26 -4.02 -2.39
CA ILE A 40 1.40 -3.53 -1.31
C ILE A 40 -0.06 -3.47 -1.78
N MET A 41 -0.31 -3.03 -3.01
CA MET A 41 -1.66 -3.02 -3.60
C MET A 41 -2.23 -4.43 -3.76
N THR A 42 -1.42 -5.40 -4.15
CA THR A 42 -1.86 -6.81 -4.27
C THR A 42 -2.15 -7.41 -2.89
N GLY A 43 -1.30 -7.15 -1.90
CA GLY A 43 -1.50 -7.60 -0.52
C GLY A 43 -2.76 -7.03 0.13
N SER A 44 -3.06 -5.74 -0.09
CA SER A 44 -4.26 -5.13 0.47
C SER A 44 -5.55 -5.68 -0.14
N VAL A 45 -5.58 -5.96 -1.45
CA VAL A 45 -6.71 -6.61 -2.11
C VAL A 45 -6.94 -8.01 -1.55
N ALA A 46 -5.88 -8.79 -1.31
CA ALA A 46 -6.00 -10.13 -0.74
C ALA A 46 -6.57 -10.12 0.69
N ILE A 47 -6.17 -9.14 1.52
CA ILE A 47 -6.72 -8.95 2.88
C ILE A 47 -8.21 -8.59 2.81
N LEU A 48 -8.59 -7.65 1.94
CA LEU A 48 -9.99 -7.24 1.80
C LEU A 48 -10.89 -8.38 1.33
N LEU A 49 -10.41 -9.18 0.38
CA LEU A 49 -11.11 -10.38 -0.08
C LEU A 49 -11.28 -11.40 1.05
N ASN A 50 -10.23 -11.63 1.85
CA ASN A 50 -10.31 -12.52 3.00
C ASN A 50 -11.35 -12.04 4.02
N ALA A 51 -11.33 -10.74 4.35
CA ALA A 51 -12.31 -10.15 5.25
C ALA A 51 -13.76 -10.35 4.75
N PHE A 52 -14.01 -10.08 3.47
CA PHE A 52 -15.36 -10.20 2.90
C PHE A 52 -15.86 -11.65 2.78
N LEU A 53 -14.96 -12.59 2.50
CA LEU A 53 -15.32 -13.99 2.24
C LEU A 53 -15.22 -14.90 3.47
N VAL A 54 -14.54 -14.46 4.53
CA VAL A 54 -14.35 -15.22 5.77
C VAL A 54 -14.99 -14.51 6.94
N ASP A 55 -14.53 -13.30 7.26
CA ASP A 55 -14.93 -12.61 8.49
C ASP A 55 -16.40 -12.20 8.46
N PHE A 56 -16.86 -11.63 7.33
CA PHE A 56 -18.27 -11.27 7.15
C PHE A 56 -19.22 -12.48 7.27
N PRO A 57 -19.10 -13.57 6.47
CA PRO A 57 -20.02 -14.70 6.58
C PRO A 57 -19.93 -15.43 7.92
N MET A 58 -18.76 -15.44 8.58
CA MET A 58 -18.62 -15.97 9.94
C MET A 58 -19.41 -15.13 10.96
N GLN A 59 -19.36 -13.79 10.86
CA GLN A 59 -20.14 -12.89 11.71
C GLN A 59 -21.67 -12.99 11.48
N PHE A 60 -22.11 -13.33 10.27
CA PHE A 60 -23.52 -13.51 9.94
C PHE A 60 -24.04 -14.95 10.14
N GLY A 61 -23.21 -15.89 10.63
CA GLY A 61 -23.61 -17.27 10.94
C GLY A 61 -23.83 -18.16 9.71
N TYR A 62 -23.28 -17.79 8.54
CA TYR A 62 -23.39 -18.56 7.30
C TYR A 62 -22.09 -19.36 7.03
N GLU A 63 -21.80 -20.34 7.88
CA GLU A 63 -20.57 -21.17 7.81
C GLU A 63 -20.43 -21.99 6.50
N LYS A 64 -21.54 -22.23 5.80
CA LYS A 64 -21.49 -22.95 4.51
C LYS A 64 -20.81 -22.13 3.42
N ILE A 65 -20.91 -20.81 3.44
CA ILE A 65 -20.30 -19.93 2.43
C ILE A 65 -18.77 -19.97 2.58
N THR A 66 -18.27 -19.93 3.82
CA THR A 66 -16.83 -20.06 4.09
C THR A 66 -16.26 -21.38 3.59
N ASP A 67 -17.01 -22.49 3.72
CA ASP A 67 -16.58 -23.81 3.22
C ASP A 67 -16.54 -23.90 1.68
N TYR A 68 -17.50 -23.29 0.98
CA TYR A 68 -17.49 -23.26 -0.49
C TYR A 68 -16.37 -22.37 -1.07
N PHE A 69 -15.97 -21.32 -0.35
CA PHE A 69 -14.93 -20.38 -0.79
C PHE A 69 -13.53 -20.67 -0.21
N GLN A 70 -13.33 -21.81 0.48
CA GLN A 70 -12.01 -22.20 1.02
C GLN A 70 -10.88 -22.11 0.00
N TRP A 71 -11.11 -22.56 -1.24
CA TRP A 71 -10.10 -22.50 -2.30
C TRP A 71 -9.62 -21.07 -2.59
N LEU A 72 -10.51 -20.08 -2.51
CA LEU A 72 -10.21 -18.67 -2.76
C LEU A 72 -9.56 -18.02 -1.52
N VAL A 73 -9.94 -18.47 -0.33
CA VAL A 73 -9.35 -18.07 0.95
C VAL A 73 -7.90 -18.53 1.05
N ASP A 74 -7.62 -19.78 0.65
CA ASP A 74 -6.27 -20.33 0.62
C ASP A 74 -5.35 -19.57 -0.32
N ILE A 75 -5.82 -19.27 -1.54
CA ILE A 75 -5.09 -18.44 -2.50
C ILE A 75 -4.81 -17.05 -1.92
N ASN A 76 -5.81 -16.39 -1.33
CA ASN A 76 -5.62 -15.07 -0.72
C ASN A 76 -4.64 -15.10 0.46
N ASN A 77 -4.68 -16.16 1.28
CA ASN A 77 -3.72 -16.36 2.36
C ASN A 77 -2.29 -16.55 1.84
N LEU A 78 -2.10 -17.28 0.74
CA LEU A 78 -0.81 -17.41 0.08
C LEU A 78 -0.31 -16.08 -0.49
N ILE A 79 -1.18 -15.31 -1.15
CA ILE A 79 -0.85 -14.00 -1.70
C ILE A 79 -0.51 -13.00 -0.60
N SER A 80 -1.27 -12.98 0.50
CA SER A 80 -1.04 -12.09 1.63
C SER A 80 0.30 -12.38 2.31
N LYS A 81 0.58 -13.65 2.61
CA LYS A 81 1.90 -14.08 3.13
C LYS A 81 3.02 -13.79 2.14
N GLY A 82 2.79 -14.07 0.86
CA GLY A 82 3.75 -13.83 -0.21
C GLY A 82 4.01 -12.35 -0.50
N SER A 83 3.08 -11.44 -0.21
CA SER A 83 3.25 -10.00 -0.48
C SER A 83 3.79 -9.25 0.73
N ILE A 84 3.23 -9.49 1.92
CA ILE A 84 3.55 -8.72 3.13
C ILE A 84 4.85 -9.20 3.75
N SER A 85 5.12 -10.51 3.75
CA SER A 85 6.34 -11.05 4.38
C SER A 85 7.62 -10.69 3.63
N ILE A 86 7.54 -10.43 2.31
CA ILE A 86 8.72 -10.08 1.49
C ILE A 86 8.79 -8.60 1.11
N VAL A 87 7.84 -7.77 1.59
CA VAL A 87 7.80 -6.33 1.24
C VAL A 87 9.08 -5.59 1.64
N SER A 88 9.68 -5.94 2.78
CA SER A 88 10.92 -5.33 3.26
C SER A 88 12.12 -5.70 2.39
N LEU A 89 12.19 -6.95 1.92
CA LEU A 89 13.21 -7.41 0.98
C LEU A 89 13.08 -6.71 -0.37
N LEU A 90 11.87 -6.57 -0.89
CA LEU A 90 11.61 -5.80 -2.12
C LEU A 90 11.96 -4.32 -1.95
N PHE A 91 11.64 -3.72 -0.80
CA PHE A 91 11.94 -2.32 -0.53
C PHE A 91 13.44 -2.01 -0.51
N ILE A 92 14.28 -2.98 -0.12
CA ILE A 92 15.74 -2.83 -0.13
C ILE A 92 16.31 -3.01 -1.54
N TYR A 93 15.64 -3.83 -2.37
CA TYR A 93 16.11 -4.17 -3.72
C TYR A 93 15.68 -3.15 -4.78
N CYS A 94 14.43 -2.69 -4.71
CA CYS A 94 13.86 -1.66 -5.58
C CYS A 94 14.40 -0.27 -5.22
#